data_AF-A0A6C0E283-F1
#
_entry.id   AF-A0A6C0E283-F1
#
_cell.length_a   1.000
_cell.length_b   1.000
_cell.length_c   1.000
_cell.angle_alpha   90.00
_cell.angle_beta   90.00
_cell.angle_gamma   90.00
#
_symmetry.space_group_name_H-M   'P 1'
#
loop_
_entity.id
_entity.type
_entity.pdbx_description
1 polymer ?
#
loop_
_entity_poly.entity_id
_entity_poly.type
_entity_poly.pdbx_seq_one_letter_code
_entity_poly.pdbx_strand_id
1 'polypeptide(L)'
;MIFIHCSSKTNNIQEIDKYIEEGKNVFILLYMEGCGPCMATRPEWEKIKDILEQKYKYDNTIVVADIDKNLLDSLKYIGDIDGFPTIKFISQKGKVVETYENAAIPQKDRSVKSFVHWIESKISTNLMKGGSPQQLVRRLHNNYGTTIKNKSNRIKSKKNKSNNKSKKRRKWSLKYKRSINCNRPKGFSQKQYCRRQRKLR
;
A
#
# COMPACT_ATOMS: atom_id res chain seq x y z
N MET A 1 6.88 -9.24 1.43
CA MET A 1 6.51 -9.20 -0.01
C MET A 1 7.59 -9.92 -0.79
N ILE A 2 7.21 -10.61 -1.86
CA ILE A 2 8.12 -11.47 -2.63
C ILE A 2 8.21 -10.93 -4.06
N PHE A 3 9.43 -10.72 -4.56
CA PHE A 3 9.70 -10.35 -5.95
C PHE A 3 10.39 -11.49 -6.67
N ILE A 4 9.91 -11.81 -7.87
CA ILE A 4 10.40 -12.92 -8.68
C ILE A 4 10.65 -12.44 -10.10
N HIS A 5 11.86 -12.67 -10.59
CA HIS A 5 12.23 -12.38 -11.98
C HIS A 5 12.44 -13.68 -12.74
N CYS A 6 11.58 -13.96 -13.72
CA CYS A 6 11.65 -15.15 -14.55
C CYS A 6 12.06 -14.76 -15.97
N SER A 7 13.27 -15.15 -16.36
CA SER A 7 13.87 -14.88 -17.67
C SER A 7 14.50 -16.14 -18.23
N SER A 8 14.99 -16.10 -19.48
CA SER A 8 15.74 -17.20 -20.10
C SER A 8 16.92 -17.72 -19.26
N LYS A 9 17.43 -16.93 -18.30
CA LYS A 9 18.53 -17.30 -17.39
C LYS A 9 18.05 -17.72 -15.99
N THR A 10 16.84 -17.37 -15.59
CA THR A 10 16.31 -17.55 -14.24
C THR A 10 14.93 -18.21 -14.30
N ASN A 11 14.85 -19.49 -13.95
CA ASN A 11 13.61 -20.25 -14.00
C ASN A 11 13.04 -20.52 -12.59
N ASN A 12 12.22 -19.60 -12.08
CA ASN A 12 11.51 -19.72 -10.81
C ASN A 12 9.98 -19.85 -11.01
N ILE A 13 9.55 -20.32 -12.19
CA ILE A 13 8.12 -20.39 -12.55
C ILE A 13 7.34 -21.28 -11.59
N GLN A 14 7.93 -22.39 -11.17
CA GLN A 14 7.32 -23.33 -10.23
C GLN A 14 6.98 -22.67 -8.89
N GLU A 15 7.75 -21.68 -8.45
CA GLU A 15 7.45 -20.93 -7.23
C GLU A 15 6.21 -20.05 -7.40
N ILE A 16 6.02 -19.47 -8.60
CA ILE A 16 4.85 -18.64 -8.91
C ILE A 16 3.57 -19.48 -8.83
N ASP A 17 3.55 -20.64 -9.48
CA ASP A 17 2.40 -21.57 -9.42
C ASP A 17 2.11 -21.99 -7.98
N LYS A 18 3.15 -22.35 -7.21
CA LYS A 18 3.01 -22.67 -5.78
C LYS A 18 2.38 -21.51 -4.99
N TYR A 19 2.80 -20.28 -5.22
CA TYR A 19 2.23 -19.12 -4.52
C TYR A 19 0.78 -18.86 -4.90
N ILE A 20 0.41 -19.11 -6.16
CA ILE A 20 -0.99 -19.04 -6.60
C ILE A 20 -1.81 -20.11 -5.84
N GLU A 21 -1.35 -21.35 -5.80
CA GLU A 21 -2.01 -22.47 -5.10
C GLU A 21 -2.15 -22.23 -3.58
N GLU A 22 -1.16 -21.60 -2.95
CA GLU A 22 -1.21 -21.14 -1.56
C GLU A 22 -2.27 -20.04 -1.32
N GLY A 23 -2.83 -19.45 -2.38
CA GLY A 23 -3.85 -18.43 -2.32
C GLY A 23 -3.29 -17.02 -2.10
N LYS A 24 -2.02 -16.79 -2.43
CA LYS A 24 -1.40 -15.46 -2.37
C LYS A 24 -1.95 -14.56 -3.48
N ASN A 25 -1.77 -13.26 -3.27
CA ASN A 25 -2.08 -12.22 -4.26
C ASN A 25 -0.86 -12.08 -5.18
N VAL A 26 -0.99 -12.54 -6.41
CA VAL A 26 0.12 -12.59 -7.37
C VAL A 26 -0.13 -11.58 -8.49
N PHE A 27 0.81 -10.66 -8.68
CA PHE A 27 0.82 -9.67 -9.75
C PHE A 27 1.92 -10.02 -10.73
N ILE A 28 1.59 -10.17 -12.01
CA ILE A 28 2.49 -10.69 -13.03
C ILE A 28 2.56 -9.69 -14.19
N LEU A 29 3.77 -9.27 -14.54
CA LEU A 29 4.07 -8.64 -15.82
C LEU A 29 4.61 -9.68 -16.79
N LEU A 30 3.90 -9.89 -17.88
CA LEU A 30 4.33 -10.72 -19.00
C LEU A 30 4.96 -9.82 -20.06
N TYR A 31 6.17 -10.16 -20.49
CA TYR A 31 6.91 -9.40 -21.49
C TYR A 31 7.62 -10.31 -22.50
N MET A 32 8.14 -9.73 -23.57
CA MET A 32 9.02 -10.42 -24.51
C MET A 32 10.22 -9.54 -24.85
N GLU A 33 11.35 -10.16 -25.21
CA GLU A 33 12.50 -9.44 -25.75
C GLU A 33 12.17 -8.85 -27.15
N GLY A 34 12.79 -7.72 -27.49
CA GLY A 34 12.54 -7.01 -28.75
C GLY A 34 11.20 -6.27 -28.84
N CYS A 35 10.41 -6.24 -27.76
CA CYS A 35 9.14 -5.51 -27.71
C CYS A 35 9.33 -4.07 -27.21
N GLY A 36 9.20 -3.09 -28.12
CA GLY A 36 9.31 -1.66 -27.80
C GLY A 36 8.41 -1.22 -26.62
N PRO A 37 7.10 -1.52 -26.63
CA PRO A 37 6.20 -1.20 -25.51
C PRO A 37 6.60 -1.85 -24.18
N CYS A 38 7.20 -3.04 -24.23
CA CYS A 38 7.70 -3.76 -23.06
C CYS A 38 8.91 -3.05 -22.45
N MET A 39 9.81 -2.50 -23.27
CA MET A 39 10.98 -1.74 -22.80
C MET A 39 10.59 -0.48 -22.04
N ALA A 40 9.43 0.13 -22.35
CA ALA A 40 8.91 1.25 -21.58
C ALA A 40 8.25 0.80 -20.26
N THR A 41 7.58 -0.35 -20.26
CA THR A 41 6.78 -0.82 -19.11
C THR A 41 7.62 -1.49 -18.02
N ARG A 42 8.62 -2.30 -18.41
CA ARG A 42 9.50 -3.03 -17.48
C ARG A 42 10.22 -2.14 -16.45
N PRO A 43 10.86 -1.01 -16.81
CA PRO A 43 11.54 -0.18 -15.82
C PRO A 43 10.55 0.49 -14.87
N GLU A 44 9.33 0.82 -15.32
CA GLU A 44 8.28 1.35 -14.45
C GLU A 44 7.77 0.28 -13.48
N TRP A 45 7.65 -0.97 -13.94
CA TRP A 45 7.30 -2.11 -13.11
C TRP A 45 8.37 -2.38 -12.06
N GLU A 46 9.66 -2.37 -12.41
CA GLU A 46 10.74 -2.62 -11.45
C GLU A 46 10.74 -1.59 -10.31
N LYS A 47 10.50 -0.30 -10.62
CA LYS A 47 10.43 0.79 -9.62
C LYS A 47 9.32 0.62 -8.59
N ILE A 48 8.27 -0.18 -8.86
CA ILE A 48 7.21 -0.41 -7.86
C ILE A 48 7.75 -1.17 -6.64
N LYS A 49 8.83 -1.95 -6.83
CA LYS A 49 9.51 -2.69 -5.77
C LYS A 49 9.94 -1.77 -4.65
N ASP A 50 10.69 -0.73 -4.97
CA ASP A 50 11.23 0.20 -3.98
C ASP A 50 10.13 0.90 -3.18
N ILE A 51 9.00 1.20 -3.81
CA ILE A 51 7.85 1.88 -3.18
C ILE A 51 7.08 0.92 -2.27
N LEU A 52 6.79 -0.29 -2.75
CA LEU A 52 5.98 -1.25 -2.02
C LEU A 52 6.77 -1.95 -0.92
N GLU A 53 8.08 -2.16 -1.07
CA GLU A 53 8.91 -2.82 -0.07
C GLU A 53 8.92 -2.05 1.25
N GLN A 54 8.89 -0.72 1.21
CA GLN A 54 8.85 0.10 2.42
C GLN A 54 7.57 -0.12 3.24
N LYS A 55 6.43 -0.36 2.57
CA LYS A 55 5.12 -0.51 3.21
C LYS A 55 4.78 -1.97 3.54
N TYR A 56 5.18 -2.90 2.68
CA TYR A 56 4.74 -4.31 2.69
C TYR A 56 5.91 -5.30 2.89
N LYS A 57 7.04 -4.85 3.42
CA LYS A 57 8.25 -5.66 3.64
C LYS A 57 7.96 -7.04 4.21
N TYR A 58 7.15 -7.08 5.27
CA TYR A 58 6.84 -8.30 6.03
C TYR A 58 5.56 -9.02 5.56
N ASP A 59 4.89 -8.51 4.53
CA ASP A 59 3.68 -9.13 4.01
C ASP A 59 4.01 -10.15 2.92
N ASN A 60 4.08 -11.43 3.31
CA ASN A 60 4.39 -12.52 2.39
C ASN A 60 3.17 -13.01 1.60
N THR A 61 2.02 -12.34 1.73
CA THR A 61 0.81 -12.65 0.95
C THR A 61 0.81 -12.00 -0.43
N ILE A 62 1.75 -11.07 -0.67
CA ILE A 62 1.88 -10.32 -1.92
C ILE A 62 3.12 -10.81 -2.67
N VAL A 63 2.89 -11.26 -3.90
CA VAL A 63 3.92 -11.69 -4.84
C VAL A 63 3.83 -10.79 -6.07
N VAL A 64 4.97 -10.24 -6.48
CA VAL A 64 5.09 -9.45 -7.70
C VAL A 64 6.14 -10.13 -8.57
N ALA A 65 5.79 -10.43 -9.81
CA ALA A 65 6.64 -11.15 -10.73
C ALA A 65 6.68 -10.48 -12.09
N ASP A 66 7.77 -10.68 -12.80
CA ASP A 66 7.88 -10.44 -14.23
C ASP A 66 8.42 -11.68 -14.94
N ILE A 67 7.83 -12.01 -16.08
CA ILE A 67 8.01 -13.29 -16.75
C ILE A 67 8.17 -13.06 -18.25
N ASP A 68 9.24 -13.64 -18.79
CA ASP A 68 9.48 -13.72 -20.22
C ASP A 68 8.49 -14.67 -20.91
N LYS A 69 8.02 -14.28 -22.10
CA LYS A 69 7.19 -15.08 -23.00
C LYS A 69 7.68 -16.53 -23.14
N ASN A 70 8.99 -16.77 -23.21
CA ASN A 70 9.54 -18.12 -23.40
C ASN A 70 9.23 -19.08 -22.24
N LEU A 71 8.87 -18.53 -21.08
CA LEU A 71 8.56 -19.26 -19.85
C LEU A 71 7.04 -19.42 -19.64
N LEU A 72 6.23 -18.85 -20.53
CA LEU A 72 4.79 -18.79 -20.35
C LEU A 72 4.12 -20.16 -20.41
N ASP A 73 4.60 -21.05 -21.28
CA ASP A 73 4.03 -22.40 -21.48
C ASP A 73 4.12 -23.27 -20.22
N SER A 74 4.98 -22.89 -19.26
CA SER A 74 5.14 -23.59 -17.98
C SER A 74 4.21 -23.07 -16.88
N LEU A 75 3.44 -21.99 -17.11
CA LEU A 75 2.49 -21.42 -16.15
C LEU A 75 1.06 -21.95 -16.34
N LYS A 76 0.46 -22.45 -15.26
CA LYS A 76 -0.88 -23.06 -15.33
C LYS A 76 -2.03 -22.07 -15.25
N TYR A 77 -1.86 -20.99 -14.47
CA TYR A 77 -2.97 -20.13 -14.05
C TYR A 77 -3.11 -18.83 -14.83
N ILE A 78 -2.27 -18.63 -15.84
CA ILE A 78 -2.16 -17.34 -16.53
C ILE A 78 -3.29 -17.09 -17.54
N GLY A 79 -3.85 -18.17 -18.10
CA GLY A 79 -4.86 -18.12 -19.17
C GLY A 79 -4.34 -17.48 -20.46
N ASP A 80 -5.25 -17.19 -21.39
CA ASP A 80 -4.89 -16.70 -22.73
C ASP A 80 -4.30 -15.28 -22.69
N ILE A 81 -3.34 -15.01 -23.60
CA ILE A 81 -2.62 -13.74 -23.71
C ILE A 81 -2.67 -13.26 -25.14
N ASP A 82 -3.33 -12.13 -25.34
CA ASP A 82 -3.56 -11.54 -26.66
C ASP A 82 -2.40 -10.66 -27.15
N GLY A 83 -1.45 -10.31 -26.27
CA GLY A 83 -0.31 -9.46 -26.63
C GLY A 83 0.66 -9.15 -25.50
N PHE A 84 1.71 -8.39 -25.80
CA PHE A 84 2.74 -7.98 -24.84
C PHE A 84 2.95 -6.46 -24.87
N PRO A 85 3.24 -5.82 -23.72
CA PRO A 85 3.22 -6.41 -22.38
C PRO A 85 1.77 -6.63 -21.90
N THR A 86 1.57 -7.68 -21.11
CA THR A 86 0.31 -7.97 -20.44
C THR A 86 0.53 -8.03 -18.94
N ILE A 87 -0.30 -7.34 -18.17
CA ILE A 87 -0.19 -7.32 -16.71
C ILE A 87 -1.43 -7.97 -16.11
N LYS A 88 -1.24 -9.01 -15.29
CA LYS A 88 -2.33 -9.77 -14.68
C LYS A 88 -2.22 -9.80 -13.16
N PHE A 89 -3.37 -9.84 -12.52
CA PHE A 89 -3.55 -10.11 -11.11
C PHE A 89 -4.25 -11.46 -10.96
N ILE A 90 -3.65 -12.35 -10.17
CA ILE A 90 -4.18 -13.68 -9.87
C ILE A 90 -4.33 -13.82 -8.36
N SER A 91 -5.50 -14.29 -7.91
CA SER A 91 -5.74 -14.61 -6.51
C SER A 91 -6.75 -15.73 -6.33
N GLN A 92 -7.04 -16.08 -5.07
CA GLN A 92 -8.00 -17.11 -4.70
C GLN A 92 -7.73 -18.46 -5.37
N LYS A 93 -6.45 -18.88 -5.38
CA LYS A 93 -6.01 -20.15 -5.97
C LYS A 93 -6.27 -20.26 -7.48
N GLY A 94 -6.02 -19.17 -8.20
CA GLY A 94 -6.19 -19.12 -9.65
C GLY A 94 -7.63 -18.89 -10.12
N LYS A 95 -8.59 -18.73 -9.21
CA LYS A 95 -10.01 -18.50 -9.57
C LYS A 95 -10.30 -17.08 -10.03
N VAL A 96 -9.55 -16.12 -9.50
CA VAL A 96 -9.68 -14.71 -9.89
C VAL A 96 -8.47 -14.38 -10.74
N VAL A 97 -8.72 -14.03 -12.00
CA VAL A 97 -7.72 -13.53 -12.94
C VAL A 97 -8.25 -12.23 -13.53
N GLU A 98 -7.48 -11.16 -13.42
CA GLU A 98 -7.86 -9.84 -13.93
C GLU A 98 -6.67 -9.16 -14.60
N THR A 99 -6.87 -8.57 -15.77
CA THR A 99 -5.85 -7.74 -16.42
C THR A 99 -5.82 -6.34 -15.84
N TYR A 100 -4.65 -5.70 -15.83
CA TYR A 100 -4.51 -4.30 -15.41
C TYR A 100 -5.39 -3.36 -16.25
N GLU A 101 -5.54 -3.65 -17.54
CA GLU A 101 -6.40 -2.91 -18.46
C GLU A 101 -7.88 -2.95 -18.05
N ASN A 102 -8.33 -4.02 -17.39
CA ASN A 102 -9.69 -4.17 -16.88
C ASN A 102 -9.86 -3.65 -15.44
N ALA A 103 -8.81 -3.12 -14.83
CA ALA A 103 -8.86 -2.63 -13.48
C ALA A 103 -9.77 -1.41 -13.32
N ALA A 104 -10.59 -1.43 -12.27
CA ALA A 104 -11.41 -0.31 -11.83
C ALA A 104 -10.58 0.75 -11.09
N ILE A 105 -9.58 1.33 -11.77
CA ILE A 105 -8.73 2.43 -11.26
C ILE A 105 -8.88 3.67 -12.15
N PRO A 106 -8.70 4.88 -11.60
CA PRO A 106 -8.95 6.12 -12.35
C PRO A 106 -8.05 6.36 -13.56
N GLN A 107 -6.79 5.92 -13.48
CA GLN A 107 -5.78 6.11 -14.53
C GLN A 107 -5.04 4.79 -14.77
N LYS A 108 -4.90 4.40 -16.04
CA LYS A 108 -4.24 3.18 -16.49
C LYS A 108 -3.09 3.49 -17.47
N ASP A 109 -2.20 4.38 -17.06
CA ASP A 109 -1.12 4.93 -17.89
C ASP A 109 0.18 4.13 -17.82
N ARG A 110 0.20 2.98 -17.13
CA ARG A 110 1.38 2.14 -16.90
C ARG A 110 2.54 2.88 -16.21
N SER A 111 2.24 3.97 -15.51
CA SER A 111 3.20 4.64 -14.62
C SER A 111 3.39 3.88 -13.31
N VAL A 112 4.53 4.07 -12.64
CA VAL A 112 4.76 3.53 -11.29
C VAL A 112 3.58 3.83 -10.35
N LYS A 113 3.08 5.07 -10.39
CA LYS A 113 1.99 5.52 -9.51
C LYS A 113 0.69 4.74 -9.76
N SER A 114 0.36 4.51 -11.04
CA SER A 114 -0.84 3.75 -11.37
C SER A 114 -0.73 2.29 -10.97
N PHE A 115 0.44 1.65 -11.18
CA PHE A 115 0.67 0.27 -10.73
C PHE A 115 0.56 0.13 -9.22
N VAL A 116 1.18 1.03 -8.46
CA VAL A 116 1.07 1.03 -6.99
C VAL A 116 -0.38 1.18 -6.55
N HIS A 117 -1.12 2.13 -7.13
CA HIS A 117 -2.53 2.33 -6.81
C HIS A 117 -3.37 1.08 -7.12
N TRP A 118 -3.12 0.42 -8.25
CA TRP A 118 -3.77 -0.82 -8.61
C TRP A 118 -3.51 -1.94 -7.59
N ILE A 119 -2.24 -2.18 -7.26
CA ILE A 119 -1.83 -3.19 -6.28
C ILE A 119 -2.48 -2.91 -4.91
N GLU A 120 -2.43 -1.67 -4.42
CA GLU A 120 -3.05 -1.27 -3.15
C GLU A 120 -4.58 -1.48 -3.15
N SER A 121 -5.24 -1.25 -4.30
CA SER A 121 -6.68 -1.49 -4.46
C SER A 121 -7.03 -2.98 -4.37
N LYS A 122 -6.21 -3.86 -4.94
CA LYS A 122 -6.40 -5.32 -4.90
C LYS A 122 -6.10 -5.91 -3.53
N ILE A 123 -5.09 -5.41 -2.85
CA ILE A 123 -4.80 -5.82 -1.47
C ILE A 123 -5.99 -5.44 -0.56
N SER A 124 -6.51 -4.21 -0.70
CA SER A 124 -7.63 -3.71 0.12
C SER A 124 -8.94 -4.47 -0.11
N THR A 125 -9.27 -4.79 -1.35
CA THR A 125 -10.50 -5.54 -1.70
C THR A 125 -10.46 -6.99 -1.25
N ASN A 126 -9.30 -7.66 -1.32
CA ASN A 126 -9.15 -9.03 -0.82
C ASN A 126 -9.28 -9.11 0.70
N LEU A 127 -8.88 -8.06 1.45
CA LEU A 127 -9.11 -8.01 2.90
C LEU A 127 -10.61 -8.02 3.25
N MET A 128 -11.48 -7.48 2.39
CA MET A 128 -12.93 -7.49 2.62
C MET A 128 -13.61 -8.84 2.32
N LYS A 129 -13.00 -9.69 1.48
CA LYS A 129 -13.57 -11.00 1.11
C LYS A 129 -13.14 -12.16 2.03
N GLY A 130 -12.19 -11.93 2.95
CA GLY A 130 -11.55 -13.01 3.73
C GLY A 130 -11.43 -12.81 5.25
N GLY A 131 -12.09 -11.81 5.85
CA GLY A 131 -12.02 -11.59 7.30
C GLY A 131 -13.22 -10.85 7.86
N SER A 132 -13.69 -11.25 9.05
CA SER A 132 -14.78 -10.54 9.71
C SER A 132 -14.39 -9.07 9.94
N PRO A 133 -15.33 -8.11 9.85
CA PRO A 133 -15.04 -6.70 10.09
C PRO A 133 -14.29 -6.43 11.41
N GLN A 134 -14.46 -7.30 12.43
CA GLN A 134 -13.77 -7.18 13.71
C GLN A 134 -12.26 -7.50 13.64
N GLN A 135 -11.81 -8.37 12.73
CA GLN A 135 -10.39 -8.71 12.55
C GLN A 135 -9.63 -7.63 11.76
N LEU A 136 -10.31 -7.01 10.80
CA LEU A 136 -9.78 -5.90 9.99
C LEU A 136 -9.58 -4.64 10.83
N VAL A 137 -10.54 -4.36 11.72
CA VAL A 137 -10.44 -3.32 12.74
C VAL A 137 -9.25 -3.59 13.69
N ARG A 138 -8.86 -4.83 13.97
CA ARG A 138 -7.65 -5.14 14.76
C ARG A 138 -6.34 -4.86 14.00
N ARG A 139 -6.26 -5.16 12.69
CA ARG A 139 -5.06 -4.85 11.88
C ARG A 139 -4.91 -3.35 11.61
N LEU A 140 -6.02 -2.65 11.35
CA LEU A 140 -6.04 -1.20 11.19
C LEU A 140 -5.77 -0.49 12.53
N HIS A 141 -6.27 -0.97 13.66
CA HIS A 141 -5.91 -0.40 14.97
C HIS A 141 -4.44 -0.64 15.37
N ASN A 142 -3.82 -1.74 14.91
CA ASN A 142 -2.39 -1.97 15.19
C ASN A 142 -1.47 -1.09 14.35
N ASN A 143 -1.89 -0.68 13.15
CA ASN A 143 -1.10 0.24 12.30
C ASN A 143 -1.54 1.72 12.38
N TYR A 144 -2.74 2.02 12.90
CA TYR A 144 -3.29 3.39 13.02
C TYR A 144 -3.96 3.69 14.37
N GLY A 145 -3.51 3.07 15.47
CA GLY A 145 -4.12 3.33 16.77
C GLY A 145 -3.28 2.96 17.99
N THR A 146 -2.37 3.86 18.40
CA THR A 146 -2.35 4.16 19.84
C THR A 146 -3.62 4.94 20.16
N THR A 147 -4.44 4.33 21.01
CA THR A 147 -5.42 4.94 21.93
C THR A 147 -6.65 5.63 21.33
N ILE A 148 -7.72 4.84 21.11
CA ILE A 148 -9.00 5.08 21.79
C ILE A 148 -9.53 3.71 22.28
N LYS A 149 -9.32 3.40 23.56
CA LYS A 149 -10.17 2.45 24.30
C LYS A 149 -10.80 3.23 25.45
N ASN A 150 -12.02 3.69 25.24
CA ASN A 150 -12.98 3.74 26.34
C ASN A 150 -13.46 2.31 26.57
N LYS A 151 -13.04 1.70 27.67
CA LYS A 151 -13.89 0.71 28.33
C LYS A 151 -13.81 0.94 29.83
N SER A 152 -14.99 1.27 30.35
CA SER A 152 -15.35 1.42 31.74
C SER A 152 -14.80 0.28 32.61
N ASN A 153 -14.30 0.70 33.78
CA ASN A 153 -14.22 0.01 35.08
C ASN A 153 -13.66 -1.41 35.17
N ARG A 154 -12.42 -1.54 35.68
CA ARG A 154 -12.11 -2.37 36.85
C ARG A 154 -10.72 -2.08 37.45
N ILE A 155 -10.73 -1.39 38.60
CA ILE A 155 -9.89 -1.56 39.82
C ILE A 155 -8.33 -1.54 39.70
N LYS A 156 -7.76 -0.44 40.24
CA LYS A 156 -6.47 -0.21 40.95
C LYS A 156 -5.27 -1.13 40.64
N SER A 157 -4.14 -0.55 40.17
CA SER A 157 -2.97 -0.20 41.01
C SER A 157 -1.65 0.05 40.24
N LYS A 158 -0.90 1.04 40.76
CA LYS A 158 0.57 1.25 40.74
C LYS A 158 1.33 1.65 39.44
N LYS A 159 1.94 2.84 39.57
CA LYS A 159 3.02 3.52 38.83
C LYS A 159 4.06 2.59 38.16
N ASN A 160 4.54 3.00 36.97
CA ASN A 160 5.93 3.43 36.80
C ASN A 160 6.16 4.26 35.52
N LYS A 161 7.00 5.29 35.65
CA LYS A 161 7.46 6.21 34.59
C LYS A 161 8.56 5.53 33.77
N SER A 162 8.54 5.67 32.45
CA SER A 162 9.77 5.92 31.66
C SER A 162 9.44 6.59 30.32
N ASN A 163 10.33 7.49 29.92
CA ASN A 163 10.20 8.44 28.81
C ASN A 163 10.31 7.76 27.44
N ASN A 164 9.52 8.22 26.45
CA ASN A 164 10.10 8.42 25.13
C ASN A 164 9.38 9.53 24.33
N LYS A 165 10.14 10.57 23.96
CA LYS A 165 9.70 11.76 23.24
C LYS A 165 9.54 11.44 21.75
N SER A 166 8.32 11.54 21.21
CA SER A 166 8.11 11.65 19.76
C SER A 166 7.60 13.05 19.39
N LYS A 167 8.23 13.63 18.35
CA LYS A 167 8.09 15.02 17.89
C LYS A 167 6.66 15.30 17.37
N LYS A 168 5.75 15.75 18.24
CA LYS A 168 4.52 16.47 17.83
C LYS A 168 4.82 17.98 17.79
N ARG A 169 4.55 18.65 16.67
CA ARG A 169 4.58 20.14 16.59
C ARG A 169 3.72 20.69 17.74
N ARG A 170 4.37 21.36 18.69
CA ARG A 170 3.74 21.86 19.92
C ARG A 170 2.69 22.91 19.56
N LYS A 171 1.42 22.52 19.55
CA LYS A 171 0.29 23.45 19.49
C LYS A 171 0.40 24.38 20.70
N TRP A 172 0.32 25.69 20.49
CA TRP A 172 0.36 26.65 21.59
C TRP A 172 -0.67 26.27 22.66
N SER A 173 -0.24 26.35 23.93
CA SER A 173 -1.10 26.06 25.07
C SER A 173 -2.32 26.98 25.07
N LEU A 174 -3.42 26.49 25.64
CA LEU A 174 -4.64 27.30 25.79
C LEU A 174 -4.36 28.56 26.64
N LYS A 175 -3.50 28.43 27.66
CA LYS A 175 -3.01 29.54 28.48
C LYS A 175 -2.32 30.61 27.61
N TYR A 176 -1.39 30.22 26.75
CA TYR A 176 -0.68 31.17 25.89
C TYR A 176 -1.62 31.85 24.90
N LYS A 177 -2.53 31.10 24.25
CA LYS A 177 -3.50 31.68 23.32
C LYS A 177 -4.41 32.71 23.99
N ARG A 178 -4.89 32.41 25.21
CA ARG A 178 -5.72 33.34 26.01
C ARG A 178 -4.95 34.59 26.45
N SER A 179 -3.63 34.50 26.60
CA SER A 179 -2.79 35.67 26.94
C SER A 179 -2.43 36.57 25.75
N ILE A 180 -2.77 36.20 24.51
CA ILE A 180 -2.43 37.03 23.34
C ILE A 180 -3.35 38.25 23.29
N ASN A 181 -2.77 39.44 23.42
CA ASN A 181 -3.50 40.68 23.24
C ASN A 181 -3.62 41.03 21.74
N CYS A 182 -4.79 40.81 21.16
CA CYS A 182 -5.05 41.08 19.73
C CYS A 182 -5.17 42.57 19.36
N ASN A 183 -5.16 43.47 20.35
CA ASN A 183 -5.04 44.91 20.12
C ASN A 183 -3.57 45.33 19.93
N ARG A 184 -2.60 44.54 20.42
CA ARG A 184 -1.16 44.79 20.22
C ARG A 184 -0.35 43.48 20.07
N PRO A 185 -0.54 42.71 18.99
CA PRO A 185 0.08 41.40 18.82
C PRO A 185 1.60 41.50 18.62
N LYS A 186 2.36 40.71 19.39
CA LYS A 186 3.82 40.64 19.32
C LYS A 186 4.25 39.63 18.27
N GLY A 187 4.78 40.14 17.16
CA GLY A 187 5.35 39.34 16.07
C GLY A 187 4.32 38.70 15.13
N PHE A 188 4.84 38.06 14.08
CA PHE A 188 4.04 37.54 12.96
C PHE A 188 3.02 36.47 13.38
N SER A 189 3.42 35.57 14.29
CA SER A 189 2.58 34.45 14.72
C SER A 189 1.33 34.88 15.49
N GLN A 190 1.43 35.89 16.36
CA GLN A 190 0.28 36.46 17.07
C GLN A 190 -0.62 37.26 16.12
N LYS A 191 -0.04 38.02 15.18
CA LYS A 191 -0.79 38.74 14.13
C LYS A 191 -1.66 37.78 13.31
N GLN A 192 -1.10 36.65 12.87
CA GLN A 192 -1.85 35.62 12.13
C GLN A 192 -2.96 34.98 12.97
N TYR A 193 -2.69 34.67 14.25
CA TYR A 193 -3.70 34.14 15.16
C TYR A 193 -4.90 35.09 15.32
N CYS A 194 -4.64 36.37 15.56
CA CYS A 194 -5.68 37.39 15.72
C CYS A 194 -6.48 37.63 14.44
N ARG A 195 -5.84 37.60 13.26
CA ARG A 195 -6.53 37.68 11.96
C ARG A 195 -7.52 36.53 11.76
N ARG A 196 -7.17 35.31 12.20
CA ARG A 196 -8.07 34.15 12.11
C ARG A 196 -9.26 34.25 13.07
N GLN A 197 -9.06 34.78 14.28
CA GLN A 197 -10.16 34.94 15.25
C GLN A 197 -11.18 35.99 14.80
N ARG A 198 -10.75 37.07 14.13
CA ARG A 198 -11.67 38.07 13.54
C ARG A 198 -12.50 37.54 12.35
N LYS A 199 -12.05 36.47 11.68
CA LYS A 199 -12.79 35.84 10.57
C LYS A 199 -13.84 34.83 11.03
N LEU A 200 -13.78 34.40 12.30
CA LEU A 200 -14.69 33.41 12.90
C LEU A 200 -15.79 34.07 13.73
N ARG A 201 -15.85 35.39 13.71
CA ARG A 201 -16.73 36.25 14.50
C ARG A 201 -17.50 37.13 13.54
#